data_AF-A0A7R9L9J5-F1
#
_entry.id   AF-A0A7R9L9J5-F1
#
_cell.length_a   1.000
_cell.length_b   1.000
_cell.length_c   1.000
_cell.angle_alpha   90.00
_cell.angle_beta   90.00
_cell.angle_gamma   90.00
#
_symmetry.space_group_name_H-M   'P 1'
#
loop_
_entity.id
_entity.type
_entity.pdbx_description
1 polymer ?
#
loop_
_entity_poly.entity_id
_entity_poly.type
_entity_poly.pdbx_seq_one_letter_code
_entity_poly.pdbx_strand_id
1 'polypeptide(L)'
;MSPQELKDLVEDSLRAVAAEMAMEELHEKRVDFVQKVQQVVSEDLFKNGLELETKLNKHACKFYVKKNMQNFNKSEKSPFVKLSNRQKLQRRKPQKNVKQKKLKLLLNLIQKAQVEQKKTIELAEQDRAIAIAEKSRAESEAKALADQARAQAVKAEEEVTTVRETQRAERLKAVELVAAKQVAETDAIAITVAAEAAKQAAADDAEAVRIAAQADAEKIRLKAKGEADAKMLLAAAQEKQYQVDAEGTRAVNEANNVLSTEQVEMQIRLALLKYLPEIIRESVKPMENIDDIKILQVNGLGGMAGSNTTGESGEQNQIALSDQVVNSALRYRSQAPLIDSLMNELGIKGGDINGLTQSLKPSND
;
A
#
# COMPACT_ATOMS: atom_id res chain seq x y z
N MET A 1 -55.70 80.61 9.67
CA MET A 1 -54.71 79.62 10.11
C MET A 1 -53.84 80.24 11.19
N SER A 2 -53.70 79.57 12.34
CA SER A 2 -52.78 80.01 13.39
C SER A 2 -51.33 79.78 12.97
N PRO A 3 -50.33 80.55 13.45
CA PRO A 3 -48.92 80.33 13.11
C PRO A 3 -48.39 78.94 13.45
N GLN A 4 -49.04 78.24 14.38
CA GLN A 4 -48.71 76.88 14.79
C GLN A 4 -49.22 75.85 13.77
N GLU A 5 -50.47 75.97 13.33
CA GLU A 5 -51.05 75.11 12.28
C GLU A 5 -50.24 75.17 10.97
N LEU A 6 -49.73 76.36 10.62
CA LEU A 6 -48.96 76.55 9.39
C LEU A 6 -47.58 75.89 9.49
N LYS A 7 -47.01 75.82 10.69
CA LYS A 7 -45.75 75.10 10.95
C LYS A 7 -45.97 73.59 10.85
N ASP A 8 -47.04 73.08 11.45
CA ASP A 8 -47.38 71.66 11.43
C ASP A 8 -47.64 71.19 9.99
N LEU A 9 -48.34 71.98 9.17
CA LEU A 9 -48.57 71.67 7.75
C LEU A 9 -47.27 71.56 6.95
N VAL A 10 -46.30 72.44 7.20
CA VAL A 10 -45.01 72.43 6.51
C VAL A 10 -44.15 71.25 6.98
N GLU A 11 -44.17 70.92 8.28
CA GLU A 11 -43.45 69.75 8.81
C GLU A 11 -44.03 68.43 8.29
N ASP A 12 -45.35 68.33 8.18
CA ASP A 12 -46.03 67.15 7.60
C ASP A 12 -45.73 67.01 6.10
N SER A 13 -45.70 68.12 5.37
CA SER A 13 -45.33 68.11 3.94
C SER A 13 -43.86 67.73 3.72
N LEU A 14 -42.95 68.21 4.57
CA LEU A 14 -41.54 67.81 4.55
C LEU A 14 -41.36 66.31 4.84
N ARG A 15 -42.13 65.78 5.80
CA ARG A 15 -42.10 64.37 6.16
C ARG A 15 -42.67 63.49 5.04
N ALA A 16 -43.75 63.94 4.39
CA ALA A 16 -44.38 63.21 3.28
C ALA A 16 -43.43 63.07 2.08
N VAL A 17 -42.80 64.17 1.65
CA VAL A 17 -41.85 64.13 0.51
C VAL A 17 -40.59 63.34 0.85
N ALA A 18 -40.12 63.40 2.10
CA ALA A 18 -38.97 62.62 2.54
C ALA A 18 -39.25 61.10 2.57
N ALA A 19 -40.51 60.69 2.73
CA ALA A 19 -40.91 59.29 2.67
C ALA A 19 -41.04 58.75 1.23
N GLU A 20 -41.24 59.64 0.25
CA GLU A 20 -41.33 59.25 -1.17
C GLU A 20 -39.95 59.04 -1.81
N MET A 21 -38.91 59.68 -1.28
CA MET A 21 -37.56 59.68 -1.85
C MET A 21 -36.61 58.72 -1.12
N ALA A 22 -35.67 58.14 -1.86
CA ALA A 22 -34.59 57.36 -1.25
C ALA A 22 -33.57 58.28 -0.55
N MET A 23 -32.88 57.77 0.47
CA MET A 23 -31.89 58.53 1.25
C MET A 23 -30.78 59.16 0.40
N GLU A 24 -30.39 58.48 -0.67
CA GLU A 24 -29.39 58.95 -1.62
C GLU A 24 -29.89 60.16 -2.44
N GLU A 25 -31.15 60.13 -2.88
CA GLU A 25 -31.77 61.24 -3.62
C GLU A 25 -31.98 62.48 -2.75
N LEU A 26 -32.27 62.31 -1.45
CA LEU A 26 -32.35 63.40 -0.46
C LEU A 26 -31.03 64.16 -0.29
N HIS A 27 -29.89 63.50 -0.51
CA HIS A 27 -28.57 64.10 -0.34
C HIS A 27 -28.08 64.78 -1.63
N GLU A 28 -28.37 64.16 -2.79
CA GLU A 28 -27.87 64.63 -4.08
C GLU A 28 -28.81 65.64 -4.76
N LYS A 29 -30.14 65.44 -4.68
CA LYS A 29 -31.16 66.25 -5.37
C LYS A 29 -31.95 67.15 -4.43
N ARG A 30 -31.23 67.92 -3.60
CA ARG A 30 -31.86 68.85 -2.63
C ARG A 30 -32.76 69.91 -3.28
N VAL A 31 -32.45 70.32 -4.51
CA VAL A 31 -33.26 71.30 -5.25
C VAL A 31 -34.63 70.71 -5.61
N ASP A 32 -34.65 69.47 -6.13
CA ASP A 32 -35.88 68.77 -6.50
C ASP A 32 -36.74 68.45 -5.28
N PHE A 33 -36.11 68.08 -4.15
CA PHE A 33 -36.78 67.88 -2.87
C PHE A 33 -37.51 69.16 -2.40
N VAL A 34 -36.83 70.31 -2.40
CA VAL A 34 -37.43 71.59 -1.99
C VAL A 34 -38.56 72.00 -2.93
N GLN A 35 -38.42 71.72 -4.24
CA GLN A 35 -39.44 72.04 -5.23
C GLN A 35 -40.70 71.18 -5.07
N LYS A 36 -40.54 69.87 -4.81
CA LYS A 36 -41.66 68.96 -4.48
C LYS A 36 -42.37 69.38 -3.19
N VAL A 37 -41.62 69.70 -2.13
CA VAL A 37 -42.19 70.19 -0.87
C VAL A 37 -42.97 71.48 -1.10
N GLN A 38 -42.45 72.41 -1.89
CA GLN A 38 -43.14 73.65 -2.21
C GLN A 38 -44.44 73.41 -2.99
N GLN A 39 -44.46 72.44 -3.92
CA GLN A 39 -45.65 72.07 -4.66
C GLN A 39 -46.73 71.49 -3.74
N VAL A 40 -46.39 70.52 -2.88
CA VAL A 40 -47.32 69.91 -1.92
C VAL A 40 -47.87 70.94 -0.94
N VAL A 41 -47.00 71.76 -0.35
CA VAL A 41 -47.42 72.82 0.58
C VAL A 41 -48.27 73.87 -0.15
N SER A 42 -47.99 74.17 -1.42
CA SER A 42 -48.80 75.13 -2.18
C SER A 42 -50.22 74.64 -2.45
N GLU A 43 -50.42 73.34 -2.70
CA GLU A 43 -51.75 72.76 -2.89
C GLU A 43 -52.58 72.87 -1.60
N ASP A 44 -51.97 72.60 -0.45
CA ASP A 44 -52.66 72.65 0.84
C ASP A 44 -52.85 74.08 1.37
N LEU A 45 -51.93 75.01 1.06
CA LEU A 45 -52.14 76.43 1.34
C LEU A 45 -53.19 77.06 0.40
N PHE A 46 -53.28 76.61 -0.85
CA PHE A 46 -54.31 77.06 -1.79
C PHE A 46 -55.72 76.66 -1.33
N LYS A 47 -55.90 75.43 -0.82
CA LYS A 47 -57.16 74.99 -0.17
C LYS A 47 -57.54 75.87 1.04
N ASN A 48 -56.54 76.46 1.69
CA ASN A 48 -56.70 77.34 2.85
C ASN A 48 -56.67 78.85 2.51
N GLY A 49 -56.61 79.21 1.23
CA GLY A 49 -56.66 80.61 0.75
C GLY A 49 -55.39 81.43 0.95
N LEU A 50 -54.22 80.79 1.06
CA LEU A 50 -52.92 81.42 1.29
C LEU A 50 -51.98 81.13 0.10
N GLU A 51 -51.29 82.15 -0.41
CA GLU A 51 -50.27 82.01 -1.47
C GLU A 51 -48.85 82.15 -0.90
N LEU A 52 -47.94 81.28 -1.32
CA LEU A 52 -46.52 81.34 -0.94
C LEU A 52 -45.76 82.33 -1.82
N GLU A 53 -45.42 83.50 -1.29
CA GLU A 53 -44.43 84.37 -1.93
C GLU A 53 -42.99 83.93 -1.60
N THR A 54 -42.23 83.54 -2.63
CA THR A 54 -40.79 83.30 -2.49
C THR A 54 -40.03 84.62 -2.31
N LYS A 55 -39.42 84.84 -1.15
CA LYS A 55 -38.43 85.92 -0.96
C LYS A 55 -37.09 85.53 -1.58
N LEU A 56 -36.98 85.59 -2.90
CA LEU A 56 -35.68 85.63 -3.57
C LEU A 56 -35.18 87.09 -3.67
N ASN A 57 -34.02 87.34 -3.08
CA ASN A 57 -33.06 88.41 -3.38
C ASN A 57 -33.58 89.84 -3.62
N LYS A 58 -33.52 90.68 -2.58
CA LYS A 58 -33.45 92.15 -2.71
C LYS A 58 -32.14 92.67 -2.10
N HIS A 59 -31.07 92.59 -2.86
CA HIS A 59 -29.91 93.48 -2.71
C HIS A 59 -29.41 93.88 -4.10
N ALA A 60 -30.01 94.94 -4.64
CA ALA A 60 -29.46 95.69 -5.76
C ALA A 60 -29.80 97.18 -5.57
N CYS A 61 -28.79 97.87 -5.05
CA CYS A 61 -28.43 99.27 -5.24
C CYS A 61 -29.37 100.16 -6.09
N LYS A 62 -29.85 101.27 -5.51
CA LYS A 62 -30.15 102.50 -6.27
C LYS A 62 -29.75 103.75 -5.48
N PHE A 63 -28.72 104.40 -6.01
CA PHE A 63 -28.30 105.77 -5.74
C PHE A 63 -29.48 106.75 -5.66
N TYR A 64 -29.44 107.69 -4.70
CA TYR A 64 -30.03 109.01 -4.86
C TYR A 64 -29.15 110.07 -4.19
N VAL A 65 -28.36 110.77 -5.01
CA VAL A 65 -27.89 112.11 -4.73
C VAL A 65 -29.00 113.06 -5.15
N LYS A 66 -29.51 113.88 -4.23
CA LYS A 66 -30.31 115.06 -4.59
C LYS A 66 -29.85 116.27 -3.78
N LYS A 67 -29.04 117.12 -4.44
CA LYS A 67 -28.93 118.53 -4.08
C LYS A 67 -30.30 119.17 -4.25
N ASN A 68 -30.69 120.01 -3.29
CA ASN A 68 -31.35 121.26 -3.64
C ASN A 68 -30.96 122.34 -2.62
N MET A 69 -30.47 123.43 -3.19
CA MET A 69 -30.05 124.66 -2.55
C MET A 69 -31.01 125.75 -3.05
N GLN A 70 -31.21 126.78 -2.22
CA GLN A 70 -31.90 128.06 -2.49
C GLN A 70 -33.43 128.03 -2.33
N ASN A 71 -34.11 129.01 -1.73
CA ASN A 71 -33.78 130.26 -1.02
C ASN A 71 -35.03 130.59 -0.15
N PHE A 72 -34.95 131.49 0.83
CA PHE A 72 -35.81 132.69 0.92
C PHE A 72 -35.56 133.47 2.24
N ASN A 73 -35.04 134.67 2.03
CA ASN A 73 -35.29 135.95 2.70
C ASN A 73 -34.81 136.25 4.14
N LYS A 74 -33.80 137.14 4.16
CA LYS A 74 -33.59 138.16 5.17
C LYS A 74 -34.80 139.11 5.24
N SER A 75 -35.28 139.38 6.45
CA SER A 75 -35.83 140.70 6.80
C SER A 75 -35.24 141.17 8.13
N GLU A 76 -34.41 142.20 8.00
CA GLU A 76 -34.32 143.38 8.84
C GLU A 76 -33.97 143.29 10.33
N LYS A 77 -32.90 144.01 10.66
CA LYS A 77 -32.46 144.36 12.01
C LYS A 77 -33.12 145.68 12.40
N SER A 78 -33.78 145.74 13.56
CA SER A 78 -33.87 146.99 14.34
C SER A 78 -32.56 147.21 15.13
N PRO A 79 -32.10 148.46 15.32
CA PRO A 79 -30.79 148.76 15.86
C PRO A 79 -30.82 148.99 17.38
N PHE A 80 -30.96 147.94 18.18
CA PHE A 80 -30.83 148.09 19.65
C PHE A 80 -30.28 146.85 20.36
N VAL A 81 -29.20 146.23 19.87
CA VAL A 81 -28.49 145.20 20.66
C VAL A 81 -26.98 145.22 20.38
N LYS A 82 -26.31 146.36 20.57
CA LYS A 82 -24.83 146.42 20.48
C LYS A 82 -24.12 146.39 21.84
N LEU A 83 -24.85 146.55 22.95
CA LEU A 83 -24.26 146.49 24.30
C LEU A 83 -24.45 145.14 25.02
N SER A 84 -25.55 144.41 24.79
CA SER A 84 -25.74 143.03 25.34
C SER A 84 -24.81 141.99 24.70
N ASN A 85 -24.46 142.17 23.43
CA ASN A 85 -23.69 141.20 22.66
C ASN A 85 -22.19 141.19 23.03
N ARG A 86 -21.64 142.29 23.54
CA ARG A 86 -20.22 142.38 23.91
C ARG A 86 -19.92 141.61 25.21
N GLN A 87 -20.80 141.70 26.21
CA GLN A 87 -20.72 140.88 27.44
C GLN A 87 -20.98 139.39 27.17
N LYS A 88 -21.92 139.04 26.27
CA LYS A 88 -22.13 137.63 25.85
C LYS A 88 -20.94 137.07 25.05
N LEU A 89 -20.26 137.88 24.23
CA LEU A 89 -19.09 137.43 23.45
C LEU A 89 -17.84 137.20 24.32
N GLN A 90 -17.65 138.00 25.37
CA GLN A 90 -16.56 137.81 26.35
C GLN A 90 -16.74 136.54 27.19
N ARG A 91 -17.98 136.17 27.57
CA ARG A 91 -18.26 134.88 28.25
C ARG A 91 -18.18 133.67 27.31
N ARG A 92 -18.42 133.86 26.00
CA ARG A 92 -18.33 132.79 24.97
C ARG A 92 -16.90 132.31 24.69
N LYS A 93 -15.88 133.17 24.75
CA LYS A 93 -14.48 132.80 24.51
C LYS A 93 -13.95 131.75 25.51
N PRO A 94 -14.04 131.94 26.84
CA PRO A 94 -13.64 130.93 27.81
C PRO A 94 -14.54 129.70 27.75
N GLN A 95 -15.85 129.85 27.53
CA GLN A 95 -16.76 128.69 27.38
C GLN A 95 -16.44 127.83 26.14
N LYS A 96 -16.01 128.42 25.02
CA LYS A 96 -15.56 127.67 23.83
C LYS A 96 -14.30 126.87 24.12
N ASN A 97 -13.33 127.44 24.82
CA ASN A 97 -12.10 126.75 25.20
C ASN A 97 -12.38 125.59 26.17
N VAL A 98 -13.29 125.80 27.14
CA VAL A 98 -13.73 124.73 28.06
C VAL A 98 -14.46 123.61 27.31
N LYS A 99 -15.33 123.95 26.34
CA LYS A 99 -16.01 122.97 25.49
C LYS A 99 -15.04 122.19 24.61
N GLN A 100 -14.06 122.86 24.00
CA GLN A 100 -13.02 122.20 23.19
C GLN A 100 -12.15 121.25 24.04
N LYS A 101 -11.76 121.66 25.26
CA LYS A 101 -11.04 120.79 26.20
C LYS A 101 -11.88 119.56 26.58
N LYS A 102 -13.17 119.74 26.89
CA LYS A 102 -14.10 118.63 27.17
C LYS A 102 -14.27 117.69 25.96
N LEU A 103 -14.35 118.24 24.75
CA LEU A 103 -14.48 117.46 23.52
C LEU A 103 -13.23 116.62 23.23
N LYS A 104 -12.04 117.20 23.45
CA LYS A 104 -10.77 116.46 23.36
C LYS A 104 -10.66 115.35 24.41
N LEU A 105 -11.12 115.62 25.64
CA LEU A 105 -11.16 114.61 26.70
C LEU A 105 -12.10 113.45 26.33
N LEU A 106 -13.31 113.76 25.84
CA LEU A 106 -14.27 112.75 25.37
C LEU A 106 -13.73 111.92 24.20
N LEU A 107 -13.08 112.56 23.22
CA LEU A 107 -12.47 111.88 22.09
C LEU A 107 -11.40 110.87 22.56
N ASN A 108 -10.52 111.28 23.49
CA ASN A 108 -9.52 110.39 24.07
C ASN A 108 -10.17 109.23 24.83
N LEU A 109 -11.29 109.46 25.51
CA LEU A 109 -12.02 108.42 26.24
C LEU A 109 -12.65 107.39 25.28
N ILE A 110 -13.25 107.86 24.19
CA ILE A 110 -13.82 107.01 23.13
C ILE A 110 -12.71 106.20 22.45
N GLN A 111 -11.58 106.82 22.14
CA GLN A 111 -10.45 106.13 21.52
C GLN A 111 -9.88 105.05 22.45
N LYS A 112 -9.76 105.34 23.75
CA LYS A 112 -9.36 104.32 24.75
C LYS A 112 -10.37 103.17 24.82
N ALA A 113 -11.66 103.45 24.90
CA ALA A 113 -12.71 102.43 24.92
C ALA A 113 -12.72 101.58 23.63
N GLN A 114 -12.47 102.19 22.46
CA GLN A 114 -12.35 101.48 21.18
C GLN A 114 -11.11 100.59 21.13
N VAL A 115 -9.97 101.03 21.67
CA VAL A 115 -8.75 100.22 21.74
C VAL A 115 -8.94 99.05 22.71
N GLU A 116 -9.58 99.27 23.86
CA GLU A 116 -9.93 98.20 24.81
C GLU A 116 -10.87 97.18 24.16
N GLN A 117 -11.94 97.64 23.49
CA GLN A 117 -12.85 96.76 22.77
C GLN A 117 -12.14 95.93 21.68
N LYS A 118 -11.25 96.54 20.90
CA LYS A 118 -10.46 95.82 19.89
C LYS A 118 -9.55 94.78 20.52
N LYS A 119 -8.86 95.12 21.60
CA LYS A 119 -8.01 94.18 22.34
C LYS A 119 -8.82 93.02 22.91
N THR A 120 -10.01 93.26 23.46
CA THR A 120 -10.86 92.18 23.99
C THR A 120 -11.35 91.26 22.87
N ILE A 121 -11.68 91.81 21.69
CA ILE A 121 -12.06 91.00 20.53
C ILE A 121 -10.88 90.16 20.04
N GLU A 122 -9.69 90.76 19.89
CA GLU A 122 -8.49 90.07 19.40
C GLU A 122 -8.03 88.97 20.38
N LEU A 123 -8.08 89.23 21.68
CA LEU A 123 -7.83 88.20 22.70
C LEU A 123 -8.87 87.08 22.64
N ALA A 124 -10.16 87.40 22.51
CA ALA A 124 -11.21 86.38 22.38
C ALA A 124 -11.08 85.54 21.10
N GLU A 125 -10.62 86.15 19.99
CA GLU A 125 -10.32 85.44 18.75
C GLU A 125 -9.09 84.53 18.90
N GLN A 126 -8.03 85.00 19.57
CA GLN A 126 -6.86 84.19 19.90
C GLN A 126 -7.23 83.01 20.81
N ASP A 127 -7.98 83.25 21.89
CA ASP A 127 -8.44 82.21 22.81
C ASP A 127 -9.30 81.18 22.08
N ARG A 128 -10.18 81.63 21.17
CA ARG A 128 -10.98 80.73 20.32
C ARG A 128 -10.09 79.92 19.37
N ALA A 129 -9.08 80.54 18.75
CA ALA A 129 -8.15 79.84 17.85
C ALA A 129 -7.31 78.80 18.61
N ILE A 130 -6.83 79.14 19.82
CA ILE A 130 -6.11 78.22 20.70
C ILE A 130 -7.02 77.05 21.08
N ALA A 131 -8.25 77.32 21.53
CA ALA A 131 -9.19 76.26 21.92
C ALA A 131 -9.55 75.32 20.74
N ILE A 132 -9.65 75.85 19.52
CA ILE A 132 -9.86 75.04 18.30
C ILE A 132 -8.61 74.20 18.01
N ALA A 133 -7.42 74.78 18.07
CA ALA A 133 -6.16 74.08 17.83
C ALA A 133 -5.92 72.96 18.86
N GLU A 134 -6.20 73.21 20.15
CA GLU A 134 -6.10 72.22 21.21
C GLU A 134 -7.10 71.06 21.01
N LYS A 135 -8.36 71.36 20.69
CA LYS A 135 -9.35 70.33 20.37
C LYS A 135 -8.95 69.52 19.14
N SER A 136 -8.49 70.18 18.08
CA SER A 136 -8.01 69.51 16.86
C SER A 136 -6.80 68.62 17.13
N ARG A 137 -5.88 69.06 18.00
CA ARG A 137 -4.72 68.28 18.40
C ARG A 137 -5.13 67.06 19.22
N ALA A 138 -6.01 67.23 20.20
CA ALA A 138 -6.53 66.13 21.00
C ALA A 138 -7.28 65.10 20.14
N GLU A 139 -8.09 65.55 19.17
CA GLU A 139 -8.76 64.65 18.23
C GLU A 139 -7.75 63.89 17.34
N SER A 140 -6.71 64.58 16.87
CA SER A 140 -5.66 63.96 16.04
C SER A 140 -4.84 62.95 16.83
N GLU A 141 -4.50 63.25 18.08
CA GLU A 141 -3.79 62.34 18.99
C GLU A 141 -4.65 61.12 19.32
N ALA A 142 -5.95 61.30 19.59
CA ALA A 142 -6.89 60.21 19.82
C ALA A 142 -7.06 59.32 18.57
N LYS A 143 -7.15 59.92 17.38
CA LYS A 143 -7.19 59.18 16.10
C LYS A 143 -5.91 58.40 15.86
N ALA A 144 -4.74 59.03 16.06
CA ALA A 144 -3.46 58.37 15.91
C ALA A 144 -3.31 57.16 16.86
N LEU A 145 -3.76 57.30 18.11
CA LEU A 145 -3.78 56.19 19.07
C LEU A 145 -4.72 55.07 18.64
N ALA A 146 -5.93 55.41 18.17
CA ALA A 146 -6.90 54.42 17.68
C ALA A 146 -6.36 53.68 16.44
N ASP A 147 -5.72 54.38 15.51
CA ASP A 147 -5.12 53.78 14.32
C ASP A 147 -3.90 52.92 14.67
N GLN A 148 -3.10 53.32 15.66
CA GLN A 148 -2.02 52.48 16.18
C GLN A 148 -2.56 51.21 16.84
N ALA A 149 -3.63 51.31 17.64
CA ALA A 149 -4.28 50.15 18.24
C ALA A 149 -4.87 49.21 17.18
N ARG A 150 -5.49 49.76 16.13
CA ARG A 150 -5.99 48.97 14.98
C ARG A 150 -4.84 48.28 14.23
N ALA A 151 -3.75 48.99 13.98
CA ALA A 151 -2.58 48.40 13.31
C ALA A 151 -1.97 47.25 14.13
N GLN A 152 -1.92 47.39 15.46
CA GLN A 152 -1.47 46.33 16.36
C GLN A 152 -2.44 45.14 16.39
N ALA A 153 -3.75 45.39 16.40
CA ALA A 153 -4.75 44.34 16.34
C ALA A 153 -4.66 43.53 15.04
N VAL A 154 -4.58 44.21 13.89
CA VAL A 154 -4.41 43.56 12.59
C VAL A 154 -3.10 42.77 12.54
N LYS A 155 -1.99 43.34 13.02
CA LYS A 155 -0.71 42.63 13.08
C LYS A 155 -0.81 41.35 13.92
N ALA A 156 -1.45 41.40 15.08
CA ALA A 156 -1.66 40.24 15.93
C ALA A 156 -2.56 39.18 15.27
N GLU A 157 -3.60 39.60 14.55
CA GLU A 157 -4.46 38.69 13.78
C GLU A 157 -3.68 37.98 12.66
N GLU A 158 -2.86 38.70 11.90
CA GLU A 158 -2.01 38.13 10.85
C GLU A 158 -0.93 37.18 11.41
N GLU A 159 -0.40 37.46 12.61
CA GLU A 159 0.49 36.53 13.30
C GLU A 159 -0.26 35.24 13.70
N VAL A 160 -1.50 35.35 14.20
CA VAL A 160 -2.33 34.19 14.56
C VAL A 160 -2.73 33.36 13.32
N THR A 161 -3.07 34.00 12.20
CA THR A 161 -3.36 33.28 10.94
C THR A 161 -2.11 32.56 10.45
N THR A 162 -0.97 33.25 10.42
CA THR A 162 0.33 32.65 10.03
C THR A 162 0.67 31.45 10.90
N VAL A 163 0.57 31.56 12.22
CA VAL A 163 0.83 30.43 13.15
C VAL A 163 -0.16 29.29 12.90
N ARG A 164 -1.44 29.60 12.66
CA ARG A 164 -2.45 28.57 12.38
C ARG A 164 -2.15 27.83 11.07
N GLU A 165 -1.73 28.54 10.03
CA GLU A 165 -1.40 27.95 8.73
C GLU A 165 -0.11 27.13 8.78
N THR A 166 0.93 27.62 9.44
CA THR A 166 2.17 26.85 9.64
C THR A 166 1.90 25.58 10.44
N GLN A 167 1.13 25.66 11.54
CA GLN A 167 0.75 24.49 12.33
C GLN A 167 -0.11 23.49 11.55
N ARG A 168 -1.01 23.95 10.68
CA ARG A 168 -1.77 23.07 9.78
C ARG A 168 -0.84 22.36 8.79
N ALA A 169 0.10 23.08 8.17
CA ALA A 169 1.05 22.50 7.24
C ALA A 169 1.98 21.48 7.93
N GLU A 170 2.51 21.82 9.10
CA GLU A 170 3.33 20.92 9.92
C GLU A 170 2.56 19.66 10.33
N ARG A 171 1.31 19.81 10.76
CA ARG A 171 0.44 18.68 11.10
C ARG A 171 0.17 17.79 9.89
N LEU A 172 -0.13 18.36 8.73
CA LEU A 172 -0.35 17.59 7.49
C LEU A 172 0.91 16.80 7.12
N LYS A 173 2.08 17.43 7.16
CA LYS A 173 3.37 16.76 6.93
C LYS A 173 3.62 15.63 7.92
N ALA A 174 3.30 15.84 9.20
CA ALA A 174 3.45 14.82 10.23
C ALA A 174 2.48 13.65 9.99
N VAL A 175 1.22 13.93 9.64
CA VAL A 175 0.21 12.91 9.31
C VAL A 175 0.64 12.10 8.09
N GLU A 176 1.13 12.74 7.04
CA GLU A 176 1.63 12.07 5.84
C GLU A 176 2.85 11.17 6.15
N LEU A 177 3.79 11.66 6.97
CA LEU A 177 4.94 10.87 7.38
C LEU A 177 4.54 9.66 8.25
N VAL A 178 3.56 9.83 9.14
CA VAL A 178 3.02 8.72 9.93
C VAL A 178 2.28 7.72 9.04
N ALA A 179 1.48 8.18 8.09
CA ALA A 179 0.78 7.30 7.15
C ALA A 179 1.76 6.50 6.27
N ALA A 180 2.80 7.15 5.74
CA ALA A 180 3.86 6.49 4.98
C ALA A 180 4.60 5.43 5.81
N LYS A 181 4.90 5.73 7.09
CA LYS A 181 5.49 4.76 8.02
C LYS A 181 4.55 3.59 8.29
N GLN A 182 3.27 3.86 8.52
CA GLN A 182 2.28 2.81 8.77
C GLN A 182 2.19 1.84 7.59
N VAL A 183 2.17 2.36 6.34
CA VAL A 183 2.16 1.51 5.14
C VAL A 183 3.45 0.69 5.04
N ALA A 184 4.62 1.31 5.26
CA ALA A 184 5.89 0.59 5.23
C ALA A 184 5.96 -0.50 6.32
N GLU A 185 5.42 -0.24 7.52
CA GLU A 185 5.33 -1.22 8.60
C GLU A 185 4.36 -2.36 8.25
N THR A 186 3.20 -2.07 7.67
CA THR A 186 2.26 -3.12 7.25
C THR A 186 2.85 -4.00 6.16
N ASP A 187 3.55 -3.41 5.20
CA ASP A 187 4.21 -4.14 4.11
C ASP A 187 5.35 -5.00 4.65
N ALA A 188 6.16 -4.46 5.57
CA ALA A 188 7.22 -5.22 6.23
C ALA A 188 6.66 -6.40 7.02
N ILE A 189 5.60 -6.20 7.81
CA ILE A 189 4.93 -7.26 8.57
C ILE A 189 4.35 -8.32 7.62
N ALA A 190 3.72 -7.91 6.52
CA ALA A 190 3.17 -8.84 5.53
C ALA A 190 4.28 -9.73 4.93
N ILE A 191 5.44 -9.16 4.60
CA ILE A 191 6.58 -9.91 4.08
C ILE A 191 7.15 -10.86 5.15
N THR A 192 7.31 -10.40 6.40
CA THR A 192 7.84 -11.26 7.47
C THR A 192 6.90 -12.41 7.80
N VAL A 193 5.59 -12.15 7.88
CA VAL A 193 4.58 -13.18 8.15
C VAL A 193 4.51 -14.16 6.99
N ALA A 194 4.55 -13.69 5.74
CA ALA A 194 4.59 -14.57 4.57
C ALA A 194 5.86 -15.45 4.54
N ALA A 195 7.02 -14.88 4.87
CA ALA A 195 8.28 -15.62 4.94
C ALA A 195 8.28 -16.65 6.09
N GLU A 196 7.75 -16.29 7.25
CA GLU A 196 7.62 -17.19 8.40
C GLU A 196 6.63 -18.33 8.12
N ALA A 197 5.47 -18.02 7.52
CA ALA A 197 4.50 -19.01 7.09
C ALA A 197 5.09 -19.97 6.04
N ALA A 198 5.83 -19.44 5.05
CA ALA A 198 6.51 -20.27 4.05
C ALA A 198 7.60 -21.16 4.67
N LYS A 199 8.37 -20.64 5.64
CA LYS A 199 9.36 -21.43 6.39
C LYS A 199 8.70 -22.54 7.19
N GLN A 200 7.59 -22.25 7.86
CA GLN A 200 6.87 -23.24 8.65
C GLN A 200 6.26 -24.31 7.75
N ALA A 201 5.60 -23.93 6.66
CA ALA A 201 5.09 -24.88 5.67
C ALA A 201 6.19 -25.80 5.11
N ALA A 202 7.35 -25.23 4.75
CA ALA A 202 8.48 -26.03 4.28
C ALA A 202 9.08 -26.96 5.36
N ALA A 203 9.06 -26.54 6.63
CA ALA A 203 9.48 -27.38 7.74
C ALA A 203 8.50 -28.55 7.97
N ASP A 204 7.20 -28.26 7.96
CA ASP A 204 6.14 -29.27 8.09
C ASP A 204 6.19 -30.28 6.94
N ASP A 205 6.41 -29.81 5.70
CA ASP A 205 6.60 -30.67 4.53
C ASP A 205 7.85 -31.56 4.66
N ALA A 206 8.97 -30.99 5.13
CA ALA A 206 10.20 -31.75 5.36
C ALA A 206 10.03 -32.81 6.46
N GLU A 207 9.30 -32.46 7.54
CA GLU A 207 8.96 -33.41 8.60
C GLU A 207 8.02 -34.51 8.11
N ALA A 208 7.01 -34.17 7.31
CA ALA A 208 6.10 -35.13 6.71
C ALA A 208 6.85 -36.13 5.81
N VAL A 209 7.78 -35.66 4.97
CA VAL A 209 8.64 -36.52 4.15
C VAL A 209 9.52 -37.42 5.02
N ARG A 210 10.10 -36.88 6.10
CA ARG A 210 10.93 -37.67 7.02
C ARG A 210 10.11 -38.77 7.71
N ILE A 211 8.91 -38.45 8.19
CA ILE A 211 8.01 -39.41 8.83
C ILE A 211 7.58 -40.48 7.82
N ALA A 212 7.22 -40.09 6.60
CA ALA A 212 6.86 -41.05 5.55
C ALA A 212 8.02 -42.00 5.22
N ALA A 213 9.24 -41.47 5.06
CA ALA A 213 10.43 -42.28 4.80
C ALA A 213 10.76 -43.23 5.96
N GLN A 214 10.61 -42.77 7.22
CA GLN A 214 10.77 -43.62 8.41
C GLN A 214 9.70 -44.72 8.45
N ALA A 215 8.44 -44.39 8.19
CA ALA A 215 7.35 -45.34 8.15
C ALA A 215 7.56 -46.42 7.06
N ASP A 216 8.01 -46.02 5.87
CA ASP A 216 8.33 -46.97 4.79
C ASP A 216 9.53 -47.87 5.14
N ALA A 217 10.57 -47.30 5.74
CA ALA A 217 11.72 -48.08 6.21
C ALA A 217 11.31 -49.07 7.30
N GLU A 218 10.50 -48.66 8.28
CA GLU A 218 9.96 -49.54 9.32
C GLU A 218 9.07 -50.63 8.76
N LYS A 219 8.20 -50.31 7.79
CA LYS A 219 7.36 -51.29 7.09
C LYS A 219 8.20 -52.36 6.39
N ILE A 220 9.28 -51.98 5.71
CA ILE A 220 10.20 -52.93 5.08
C ILE A 220 10.89 -53.80 6.13
N ARG A 221 11.37 -53.20 7.23
CA ARG A 221 12.02 -53.95 8.33
C ARG A 221 11.05 -54.93 8.98
N LEU A 222 9.80 -54.54 9.19
CA LEU A 222 8.78 -55.41 9.77
C LEU A 222 8.43 -56.57 8.85
N LYS A 223 8.28 -56.32 7.54
CA LYS A 223 8.08 -57.38 6.53
C LYS A 223 9.26 -58.35 6.51
N ALA A 224 10.49 -57.84 6.45
CA ALA A 224 11.69 -58.67 6.45
C ALA A 224 11.82 -59.52 7.73
N LYS A 225 11.48 -58.96 8.90
CA LYS A 225 11.42 -59.72 10.16
C LYS A 225 10.34 -60.80 10.11
N GLY A 226 9.13 -60.46 9.68
CA GLY A 226 8.03 -61.43 9.54
C GLY A 226 8.36 -62.57 8.58
N GLU A 227 9.01 -62.28 7.45
CA GLU A 227 9.48 -63.31 6.50
C GLU A 227 10.61 -64.17 7.08
N ALA A 228 11.55 -63.58 7.83
CA ALA A 228 12.61 -64.30 8.51
C ALA A 228 12.05 -65.25 9.57
N ASP A 229 11.15 -64.75 10.43
CA ASP A 229 10.48 -65.53 11.47
C ASP A 229 9.65 -66.67 10.85
N ALA A 230 8.92 -66.39 9.77
CA ALA A 230 8.18 -67.42 9.04
C ALA A 230 9.10 -68.51 8.46
N LYS A 231 10.24 -68.13 7.88
CA LYS A 231 11.23 -69.09 7.37
C LYS A 231 11.86 -69.93 8.47
N MET A 232 12.18 -69.32 9.63
CA MET A 232 12.70 -70.06 10.78
C MET A 232 11.69 -71.07 11.31
N LEU A 233 10.42 -70.66 11.44
CA LEU A 233 9.35 -71.57 11.86
C LEU A 233 9.13 -72.71 10.87
N LEU A 234 9.17 -72.42 9.56
CA LEU A 234 9.05 -73.43 8.51
C LEU A 234 10.25 -74.40 8.57
N ALA A 235 11.47 -73.89 8.67
CA ALA A 235 12.68 -74.71 8.79
C ALA A 235 12.63 -75.60 10.03
N ALA A 236 12.20 -75.07 11.18
CA ALA A 236 12.03 -75.85 12.41
C ALA A 236 10.92 -76.91 12.29
N ALA A 237 9.84 -76.62 11.56
CA ALA A 237 8.78 -77.59 11.28
C ALA A 237 9.28 -78.71 10.35
N GLN A 238 10.04 -78.36 9.31
CA GLN A 238 10.67 -79.32 8.40
C GLN A 238 11.71 -80.17 9.11
N GLU A 239 12.53 -79.59 9.98
CA GLU A 239 13.50 -80.33 10.79
C GLU A 239 12.80 -81.41 11.62
N LYS A 240 11.69 -81.06 12.28
CA LYS A 240 10.87 -82.03 13.01
C LYS A 240 10.27 -83.10 12.11
N GLN A 241 9.76 -82.73 10.93
CA GLN A 241 9.25 -83.71 9.96
C GLN A 241 10.35 -84.68 9.52
N TYR A 242 11.51 -84.18 9.14
CA TYR A 242 12.64 -85.02 8.74
C TYR A 242 13.15 -85.90 9.88
N GLN A 243 13.11 -85.43 11.13
CA GLN A 243 13.42 -86.27 12.30
C GLN A 243 12.43 -87.43 12.43
N VAL A 244 11.13 -87.14 12.35
CA VAL A 244 10.08 -88.17 12.41
C VAL A 244 10.19 -89.16 11.24
N ASP A 245 10.43 -88.68 10.02
CA ASP A 245 10.60 -89.54 8.84
C ASP A 245 11.88 -90.39 8.92
N ALA A 246 12.99 -89.82 9.42
CA ALA A 246 14.22 -90.55 9.65
C ALA A 246 14.06 -91.63 10.74
N GLU A 247 13.33 -91.33 11.82
CA GLU A 247 12.99 -92.32 12.85
C GLU A 247 12.06 -93.40 12.31
N GLY A 248 11.04 -93.03 11.55
CA GLY A 248 10.10 -93.96 10.93
C GLY A 248 10.80 -94.92 9.95
N THR A 249 11.68 -94.40 9.09
CA THR A 249 12.46 -95.21 8.15
C THR A 249 13.48 -96.10 8.87
N ARG A 250 14.14 -95.61 9.93
CA ARG A 250 15.01 -96.44 10.77
C ARG A 250 14.24 -97.58 11.42
N ALA A 251 13.06 -97.31 11.99
CA ALA A 251 12.23 -98.34 12.61
C ALA A 251 11.78 -99.40 11.59
N VAL A 252 11.42 -99.01 10.36
CA VAL A 252 11.09 -99.96 9.28
C VAL A 252 12.32 -100.78 8.87
N ASN A 253 13.49 -100.16 8.75
CA ASN A 253 14.73 -100.87 8.41
C ASN A 253 15.18 -101.82 9.52
N GLU A 254 15.06 -101.42 10.78
CA GLU A 254 15.32 -102.28 11.93
C GLU A 254 14.34 -103.47 11.95
N ALA A 255 13.04 -103.22 11.73
CA ALA A 255 12.05 -104.29 11.57
C ALA A 255 12.43 -105.25 10.43
N ASN A 256 12.84 -104.73 9.27
CA ASN A 256 13.30 -105.52 8.12
C ASN A 256 14.56 -106.34 8.42
N ASN A 257 15.47 -105.84 9.26
CA ASN A 257 16.68 -106.57 9.67
C ASN A 257 16.40 -107.63 10.74
N VAL A 258 15.31 -107.49 11.52
CA VAL A 258 14.85 -108.52 12.48
C VAL A 258 14.09 -109.66 11.78
N LEU A 259 13.65 -109.48 10.53
CA LEU A 259 13.06 -110.58 9.76
C LEU A 259 14.06 -111.73 9.64
N SER A 260 13.59 -112.94 9.95
CA SER A 260 14.40 -114.16 9.87
C SER A 260 14.98 -114.38 8.47
N THR A 261 16.18 -114.93 8.37
CA THR A 261 16.87 -115.23 7.10
C THR A 261 16.00 -116.11 6.17
N GLU A 262 15.15 -116.96 6.75
CA GLU A 262 14.20 -117.81 6.02
C GLU A 262 13.08 -117.00 5.34
N GLN A 263 12.60 -115.92 5.96
CA GLN A 263 11.63 -115.02 5.34
C GLN A 263 12.24 -114.21 4.20
N VAL A 264 13.52 -113.85 4.31
CA VAL A 264 14.27 -113.18 3.23
C VAL A 264 14.41 -114.13 2.02
N GLU A 265 14.78 -115.40 2.23
CA GLU A 265 14.83 -116.40 1.15
C GLU A 265 13.47 -116.60 0.48
N MET A 266 12.39 -116.67 1.27
CA MET A 266 11.03 -116.79 0.73
C MET A 266 10.65 -115.58 -0.12
N GLN A 267 10.95 -114.36 0.33
CA GLN A 267 10.70 -113.13 -0.43
C GLN A 267 11.55 -113.07 -1.71
N ILE A 268 12.83 -113.45 -1.65
CA ILE A 268 13.70 -113.54 -2.83
C ILE A 268 13.12 -114.53 -3.83
N ARG A 269 12.67 -115.71 -3.39
CA ARG A 269 12.03 -116.72 -4.26
C ARG A 269 10.74 -116.20 -4.88
N LEU A 270 9.91 -115.49 -4.11
CA LEU A 270 8.63 -114.96 -4.59
C LEU A 270 8.83 -113.80 -5.58
N ALA A 271 9.82 -112.93 -5.34
CA ALA A 271 10.23 -111.90 -6.28
C ALA A 271 10.82 -112.51 -7.57
N LEU A 272 11.68 -113.52 -7.44
CA LEU A 272 12.19 -114.30 -8.58
C LEU A 272 11.05 -114.92 -9.38
N LEU A 273 10.07 -115.56 -8.74
CA LEU A 273 8.88 -116.12 -9.40
C LEU A 273 8.04 -115.06 -10.11
N LYS A 274 7.88 -113.88 -9.52
CA LYS A 274 7.12 -112.78 -10.11
C LYS A 274 7.78 -112.23 -11.38
N TYR A 275 9.11 -112.07 -11.37
CA TYR A 275 9.87 -111.57 -12.52
C TYR A 275 10.36 -112.67 -13.46
N LEU A 276 10.23 -113.96 -13.08
CA LEU A 276 10.62 -115.11 -13.90
C LEU A 276 10.02 -115.07 -15.31
N PRO A 277 8.73 -114.72 -15.52
CA PRO A 277 8.15 -114.66 -16.85
C PRO A 277 8.76 -113.57 -17.72
N GLU A 278 9.14 -112.42 -17.13
CA GLU A 278 9.82 -111.34 -17.85
C GLU A 278 11.25 -111.74 -18.22
N ILE A 279 11.98 -112.36 -17.29
CA ILE A 279 13.33 -112.89 -17.53
C ILE A 279 13.29 -113.96 -18.63
N ILE A 280 12.37 -114.93 -18.55
CA ILE A 280 12.21 -115.97 -19.57
C ILE A 280 11.86 -115.34 -20.91
N ARG A 281 10.91 -114.40 -20.95
CA ARG A 281 10.53 -113.73 -22.20
C ARG A 281 11.73 -113.04 -22.87
N GLU A 282 12.54 -112.30 -22.10
CA GLU A 282 13.73 -111.65 -22.66
C GLU A 282 14.85 -112.66 -22.97
N SER A 283 14.95 -113.77 -22.23
CA SER A 283 15.97 -114.83 -22.45
C SER A 283 15.66 -115.74 -23.63
N VAL A 284 14.38 -115.93 -24.01
CA VAL A 284 13.98 -116.74 -25.18
C VAL A 284 13.91 -115.88 -26.44
N LYS A 285 13.89 -114.56 -26.32
CA LYS A 285 13.93 -113.60 -27.45
C LYS A 285 15.11 -113.81 -28.43
N PRO A 286 16.34 -114.17 -28.00
CA PRO A 286 17.40 -114.54 -28.93
C PRO A 286 17.18 -115.91 -29.60
N MET A 287 16.44 -116.82 -28.95
CA MET A 287 16.13 -118.15 -29.50
C MET A 287 14.98 -118.12 -30.50
N GLU A 288 14.03 -117.20 -30.35
CA GLU A 288 13.00 -116.93 -31.37
C GLU A 288 13.62 -116.48 -32.70
N ASN A 289 14.80 -115.86 -32.66
CA ASN A 289 15.53 -115.41 -33.85
C ASN A 289 16.43 -116.49 -34.49
N ILE A 290 16.37 -117.76 -34.06
CA ILE A 290 17.17 -118.87 -34.64
C ILE A 290 16.23 -119.96 -35.15
N ASP A 291 15.84 -119.90 -36.42
CA ASP A 291 14.97 -120.90 -37.06
C ASP A 291 15.70 -122.19 -37.49
N ASP A 292 17.04 -122.16 -37.70
CA ASP A 292 17.85 -123.33 -38.09
C ASP A 292 19.32 -123.21 -37.61
N ILE A 293 19.82 -124.16 -36.79
CA ILE A 293 21.26 -124.27 -36.50
C ILE A 293 21.96 -124.96 -37.68
N LYS A 294 22.42 -124.16 -38.64
CA LYS A 294 23.24 -124.65 -39.74
C LYS A 294 24.68 -124.85 -39.25
N ILE A 295 25.08 -126.10 -39.01
CA ILE A 295 26.46 -126.48 -38.68
C ILE A 295 27.33 -126.23 -39.92
N LEU A 296 27.87 -125.02 -40.02
CA LEU A 296 28.90 -124.67 -40.99
C LEU A 296 30.22 -125.24 -40.46
N GLN A 297 30.65 -126.38 -41.02
CA GLN A 297 32.04 -126.83 -40.95
C GLN A 297 32.90 -125.83 -41.73
N VAL A 298 33.54 -124.91 -41.01
CA VAL A 298 34.47 -123.93 -41.58
C VAL A 298 35.90 -124.36 -41.25
N ASN A 299 36.50 -125.19 -42.11
CA ASN A 299 37.95 -125.36 -42.17
C ASN A 299 38.37 -125.17 -43.64
N GLY A 300 38.93 -124.00 -43.96
CA GLY A 300 39.37 -123.67 -45.32
C GLY A 300 38.96 -122.26 -45.78
N LEU A 301 39.47 -121.27 -45.05
CA LEU A 301 39.52 -119.83 -45.29
C LEU A 301 39.35 -119.39 -46.77
N GLY A 302 38.13 -118.98 -47.12
CA GLY A 302 37.71 -118.55 -48.46
C GLY A 302 37.22 -117.10 -48.45
N GLY A 303 37.77 -116.30 -49.37
CA GLY A 303 37.43 -114.89 -49.53
C GLY A 303 36.33 -114.62 -50.56
N MET A 304 35.81 -113.39 -50.42
CA MET A 304 35.29 -112.50 -51.46
C MET A 304 33.82 -112.62 -51.91
N ALA A 305 33.19 -111.44 -51.89
CA ALA A 305 31.98 -110.99 -52.58
C ALA A 305 30.63 -111.50 -52.04
N GLY A 306 29.59 -110.68 -51.81
CA GLY A 306 29.37 -109.25 -52.09
C GLY A 306 27.86 -108.94 -52.05
N SER A 307 27.51 -107.65 -52.23
CA SER A 307 26.15 -107.11 -52.48
C SER A 307 25.27 -106.90 -51.23
N ASN A 308 24.51 -105.83 -51.01
CA ASN A 308 24.08 -104.64 -51.77
C ASN A 308 23.52 -103.67 -50.70
N THR A 309 23.83 -102.38 -50.63
CA THR A 309 22.99 -101.30 -51.21
C THR A 309 23.79 -100.02 -51.50
N THR A 310 23.85 -99.71 -52.80
CA THR A 310 23.88 -98.39 -53.48
C THR A 310 23.00 -97.34 -52.77
N GLY A 311 23.23 -96.02 -52.74
CA GLY A 311 24.15 -95.05 -53.36
C GLY A 311 23.47 -93.68 -53.13
N GLU A 312 24.13 -92.62 -52.69
CA GLU A 312 24.74 -91.61 -53.57
C GLU A 312 25.59 -90.62 -52.75
N SER A 313 26.89 -90.49 -53.07
CA SER A 313 27.61 -89.20 -53.17
C SER A 313 29.03 -89.49 -53.66
N GLY A 314 29.41 -88.84 -54.76
CA GLY A 314 30.63 -89.10 -55.51
C GLY A 314 31.95 -88.70 -54.84
N GLU A 315 32.99 -89.35 -55.37
CA GLU A 315 34.40 -88.93 -55.54
C GLU A 315 35.28 -88.57 -54.33
N GLN A 316 36.11 -89.56 -53.98
CA GLN A 316 37.58 -89.51 -53.83
C GLN A 316 38.24 -88.19 -53.36
N ASN A 317 38.78 -88.21 -52.13
CA ASN A 317 40.18 -87.81 -51.92
C ASN A 317 40.75 -88.42 -50.63
N GLN A 318 42.03 -88.79 -50.66
CA GLN A 318 42.76 -89.39 -49.53
C GLN A 318 42.83 -88.39 -48.36
N ILE A 319 42.11 -88.66 -47.26
CA ILE A 319 42.24 -87.90 -46.02
C ILE A 319 43.18 -88.67 -45.09
N ALA A 320 44.36 -88.07 -44.89
CA ALA A 320 45.45 -88.61 -44.09
C ALA A 320 45.01 -88.86 -42.63
N LEU A 321 45.57 -89.91 -42.01
CA LEU A 321 45.47 -90.21 -40.56
C LEU A 321 45.74 -88.98 -39.67
N SER A 322 46.51 -88.02 -40.17
CA SER A 322 46.77 -86.71 -39.57
C SER A 322 45.50 -85.90 -39.32
N ASP A 323 44.52 -85.95 -40.23
CA ASP A 323 43.30 -85.16 -40.17
C ASP A 323 42.24 -85.80 -39.25
N GLN A 324 42.34 -87.12 -39.00
CA GLN A 324 41.56 -87.80 -37.96
C GLN A 324 42.03 -87.43 -36.55
N VAL A 325 43.34 -87.25 -36.34
CA VAL A 325 43.90 -86.77 -35.07
C VAL A 325 43.61 -85.28 -34.86
N VAL A 326 43.64 -84.47 -35.91
CA VAL A 326 43.30 -83.05 -35.83
C VAL A 326 41.81 -82.85 -35.54
N ASN A 327 40.91 -83.61 -36.18
CA ASN A 327 39.48 -83.53 -35.90
C ASN A 327 39.09 -84.03 -34.50
N SER A 328 39.77 -85.06 -33.96
CA SER A 328 39.55 -85.49 -32.57
C SER A 328 40.08 -84.46 -31.56
N ALA A 329 41.23 -83.85 -31.83
CA ALA A 329 41.79 -82.76 -31.01
C ALA A 329 40.94 -81.47 -31.07
N LEU A 330 40.37 -81.12 -32.22
CA LEU A 330 39.49 -79.95 -32.36
C LEU A 330 38.18 -80.13 -31.59
N ARG A 331 37.60 -81.35 -31.61
CA ARG A 331 36.42 -81.69 -30.82
C ARG A 331 36.71 -81.61 -29.32
N TYR A 332 37.85 -82.12 -28.87
CA TYR A 332 38.30 -81.98 -27.48
C TYR A 332 38.46 -80.51 -27.07
N ARG A 333 39.06 -79.67 -27.92
CA ARG A 333 39.21 -78.23 -27.67
C ARG A 333 37.87 -77.48 -27.65
N SER A 334 36.90 -77.88 -28.47
CA SER A 334 35.56 -77.28 -28.48
C SER A 334 34.74 -77.61 -27.23
N GLN A 335 35.01 -78.75 -26.60
CA GLN A 335 34.34 -79.21 -25.37
C GLN A 335 35.20 -78.97 -24.10
N ALA A 336 36.38 -78.37 -24.26
CA ALA A 336 37.31 -78.09 -23.19
C ALA A 336 36.70 -77.34 -21.99
N PRO A 337 35.78 -76.36 -22.15
CA PRO A 337 35.21 -75.66 -20.99
C PRO A 337 34.38 -76.55 -20.08
N LEU A 338 33.70 -77.57 -20.64
CA LEU A 338 32.87 -78.52 -19.88
C LEU A 338 33.72 -79.60 -19.21
N ILE A 339 34.78 -80.06 -19.90
CA ILE A 339 35.69 -81.06 -19.36
C ILE A 339 36.57 -80.43 -18.27
N ASP A 340 37.00 -79.18 -18.43
CA ASP A 340 37.78 -78.45 -17.43
C ASP A 340 36.93 -78.10 -16.20
N SER A 341 35.62 -77.80 -16.35
CA SER A 341 34.74 -77.63 -15.19
C SER A 341 34.55 -78.93 -14.40
N LEU A 342 34.39 -80.07 -15.09
CA LEU A 342 34.28 -81.38 -14.44
C LEU A 342 35.60 -81.81 -13.78
N MET A 343 36.75 -81.56 -14.42
CA MET A 343 38.07 -81.84 -13.86
C MET A 343 38.35 -80.97 -12.64
N ASN A 344 37.96 -79.70 -12.66
CA ASN A 344 38.10 -78.79 -11.52
C ASN A 344 37.15 -79.18 -10.37
N GLU A 345 35.95 -79.70 -10.67
CA GLU A 345 35.01 -80.27 -9.68
C GLU A 345 35.53 -81.58 -9.08
N LEU A 346 36.26 -82.39 -9.86
CA LEU A 346 37.00 -83.57 -9.40
C LEU A 346 38.34 -83.24 -8.73
N GLY A 347 38.69 -81.95 -8.60
CA GLY A 347 39.91 -81.48 -7.91
C GLY A 347 41.21 -81.63 -8.72
N ILE A 348 41.14 -81.92 -10.01
CA ILE A 348 42.29 -82.13 -10.91
C ILE A 348 42.40 -80.93 -11.85
N LYS A 349 43.39 -80.05 -11.64
CA LYS A 349 43.61 -78.89 -12.51
C LYS A 349 44.32 -79.30 -13.80
N GLY A 350 43.60 -79.25 -14.93
CA GLY A 350 44.04 -79.74 -16.25
C GLY A 350 45.08 -78.91 -17.00
N GLY A 351 45.80 -78.01 -16.34
CA GLY A 351 46.75 -77.09 -16.97
C GLY A 351 48.22 -77.47 -16.86
N ASP A 352 48.61 -78.31 -15.89
CA ASP A 352 50.02 -78.63 -15.62
C ASP A 352 50.19 -80.07 -15.13
N ILE A 353 51.13 -80.80 -15.76
CA ILE A 353 51.53 -82.17 -15.38
C ILE A 353 52.02 -82.23 -13.92
N ASN A 354 52.48 -81.11 -13.37
CA ASN A 354 52.86 -81.00 -11.95
C ASN A 354 51.67 -81.11 -10.99
N GLY A 355 50.45 -80.70 -11.37
CA GLY A 355 49.24 -80.81 -10.55
C GLY A 355 48.77 -82.25 -10.34
N LEU A 356 49.05 -83.15 -11.29
CA LEU A 356 48.74 -84.58 -11.18
C LEU A 356 49.62 -85.32 -10.16
N THR A 357 50.78 -84.77 -9.81
CA THR A 357 51.74 -85.42 -8.88
C THR A 357 51.59 -84.93 -7.42
N GLN A 358 50.81 -83.87 -7.20
CA GLN A 358 50.66 -83.26 -5.88
C GLN A 358 49.76 -84.06 -4.93
N SER A 359 48.88 -84.92 -5.49
CA SER A 359 48.08 -85.91 -4.76
C SER A 359 48.85 -87.16 -4.33
N LEU A 360 50.12 -87.31 -4.74
CA LEU A 360 50.98 -88.47 -4.44
C LEU A 360 52.20 -88.15 -3.56
N LYS A 361 52.35 -86.93 -3.02
CA LYS A 361 53.36 -86.63 -2.00
C LYS A 361 52.84 -86.98 -0.60
N PRO A 362 53.47 -87.90 0.15
CA PRO A 362 53.13 -88.13 1.54
C PRO A 362 53.48 -86.89 2.37
N SER A 363 52.49 -86.38 3.10
CA SER A 363 52.64 -85.35 4.13
C SER A 363 53.50 -85.89 5.27
N ASN A 364 54.69 -85.35 5.44
CA ASN A 364 55.57 -85.60 6.57
C ASN A 364 55.39 -84.41 7.53
N ASP A 365 54.68 -84.64 8.62
CA ASP A 365 54.78 -83.92 9.90
C ASP A 365 54.87 -84.98 11.00
#